data_AF-A0A2M7DLI3-F1
#
_entry.id   AF-A0A2M7DLI3-F1
#
_cell.length_a   1.000
_cell.length_b   1.000
_cell.length_c   1.000
_cell.angle_alpha   90.00
_cell.angle_beta   90.00
_cell.angle_gamma   90.00
#
_symmetry.space_group_name_H-M   'P 1'
#
loop_
_entity.id
_entity.type
_entity.pdbx_description
1 polymer ?
#
loop_
_entity_poly.entity_id
_entity_poly.type
_entity_poly.pdbx_seq_one_letter_code
_entity_poly.pdbx_strand_id
1 'polypeptide(L)'
;MVFSNSLFLILGLTGLVFITGGYLFFKFPPKKINHLYGYRTKTSMNSQEKWDFSQRYSSKEMIKQGIYMVLIGIIGSIINPSENISIPLAIGVLIFCCVMLFIKTERELKNNFKTNS
;
A
#
# COMPACT_ATOMS: atom_id res chain seq x y z
N MET A 1 -7.95 -23.10 15.74
CA MET A 1 -7.29 -21.99 16.45
C MET A 1 -7.24 -20.82 15.49
N VAL A 2 -7.83 -19.67 15.84
CA VAL A 2 -8.07 -18.50 14.94
C VAL A 2 -6.80 -18.05 14.20
N PHE A 3 -5.63 -18.21 14.83
CA PHE A 3 -4.32 -17.81 14.30
C PHE A 3 -3.71 -18.77 13.26
N SER A 4 -4.32 -19.93 13.01
CA SER A 4 -3.82 -20.90 12.01
C SER A 4 -4.38 -20.65 10.61
N ASN A 5 -5.33 -19.72 10.45
CA ASN A 5 -5.96 -19.47 9.16
C ASN A 5 -5.01 -18.70 8.22
N SER A 6 -4.76 -19.24 7.03
CA SER A 6 -3.81 -18.65 6.06
C SER A 6 -4.21 -17.25 5.60
N LEU A 7 -5.51 -16.94 5.48
CA LEU A 7 -5.98 -15.61 5.08
C LEU A 7 -5.62 -14.56 6.15
N PHE A 8 -5.82 -14.89 7.43
CA PHE A 8 -5.41 -14.04 8.55
C PHE A 8 -3.89 -13.86 8.59
N LEU A 9 -3.11 -14.94 8.45
CA LEU A 9 -1.66 -14.88 8.53
C LEU A 9 -1.08 -14.04 7.39
N ILE A 10 -1.49 -14.29 6.15
CA ILE A 10 -0.97 -13.58 4.98
C ILE A 10 -1.35 -12.10 5.06
N LEU A 11 -2.64 -11.77 5.19
CA LEU A 11 -3.10 -10.37 5.16
C LEU A 11 -2.76 -9.60 6.44
N GLY A 12 -2.76 -10.27 7.59
CA GLY A 12 -2.40 -9.67 8.87
C GLY A 12 -0.93 -9.27 8.91
N LEU A 13 -0.01 -10.20 8.58
CA LEU A 13 1.42 -9.91 8.58
C LEU A 13 1.80 -8.89 7.50
N THR A 14 1.33 -9.08 6.26
CA THR A 14 1.62 -8.13 5.18
C THR A 14 0.99 -6.76 5.45
N GLY A 15 -0.21 -6.73 6.03
CA GLY A 15 -0.87 -5.49 6.47
C GLY A 15 -0.05 -4.73 7.52
N LEU A 16 0.50 -5.42 8.51
CA LEU A 16 1.39 -4.81 9.50
C LEU A 16 2.70 -4.28 8.88
N VAL A 17 3.28 -5.00 7.92
CA VAL A 17 4.44 -4.52 7.15
C VAL A 17 4.08 -3.25 6.36
N PHE A 18 2.89 -3.19 5.77
CA PHE A 18 2.41 -2.01 5.05
C PHE A 18 2.21 -0.81 5.98
N ILE A 19 1.61 -1.02 7.15
CA ILE A 19 1.41 0.05 8.14
C ILE A 19 2.75 0.59 8.64
N THR A 20 3.65 -0.31 9.05
CA THR A 20 4.96 0.07 9.59
C THR A 20 5.85 0.71 8.52
N GLY A 21 5.96 0.09 7.34
CA GLY A 21 6.70 0.64 6.21
C GLY A 21 6.14 1.99 5.74
N GLY A 22 4.82 2.11 5.62
CA GLY A 22 4.16 3.36 5.27
C GLY A 22 4.37 4.46 6.33
N TYR A 23 4.37 4.12 7.62
CA TYR A 23 4.72 5.07 8.68
C TYR A 23 6.17 5.52 8.60
N LEU A 24 7.11 4.59 8.37
CA LEU A 24 8.53 4.90 8.19
C LEU A 24 8.74 5.81 6.99
N PHE A 25 8.09 5.55 5.85
CA PHE A 25 8.21 6.37 4.64
C PHE A 25 7.53 7.73 4.79
N PHE A 26 6.46 7.81 5.60
CA PHE A 26 5.84 9.09 5.94
C PHE A 26 6.74 9.95 6.84
N LYS A 27 7.42 9.33 7.82
CA LYS A 27 8.32 9.99 8.77
C LYS A 27 9.66 10.36 8.12
N PHE A 28 10.19 9.49 7.28
CA PHE A 28 11.52 9.61 6.65
C PHE A 28 11.43 9.49 5.12
N PRO A 29 10.68 10.38 4.44
CA PRO A 29 10.60 10.35 2.99
C PRO A 29 11.96 10.72 2.38
N PRO A 30 12.30 10.17 1.19
CA PRO A 30 13.49 10.59 0.48
C PRO A 30 13.36 12.06 0.06
N LYS A 31 14.31 12.89 0.48
CA LYS A 31 14.28 14.36 0.30
C LYS A 31 14.65 14.84 -1.11
N LYS A 32 15.18 13.94 -1.95
CA LYS A 32 15.61 14.22 -3.32
C LYS A 32 15.18 13.06 -4.20
N ILE A 33 14.94 13.35 -5.47
CA ILE A 33 14.66 12.33 -6.49
C ILE A 33 15.78 11.27 -6.45
N ASN A 34 15.38 10.02 -6.29
CA ASN A 34 16.28 8.89 -6.14
C ASN A 34 15.77 7.70 -6.96
N HIS A 35 16.64 7.08 -7.75
CA HIS A 35 16.26 5.96 -8.60
C HIS A 35 16.24 4.60 -7.90
N LEU A 36 16.72 4.49 -6.66
CA LEU A 36 16.79 3.26 -5.87
C LEU A 36 15.70 3.18 -4.78
N TYR A 37 15.23 4.32 -4.27
CA TYR A 37 14.33 4.36 -3.11
C TYR A 37 13.23 5.40 -3.24
N GLY A 38 12.04 5.08 -2.70
CA GLY A 38 10.84 5.91 -2.75
C GLY A 38 9.81 5.47 -3.80
N TYR A 39 8.72 6.22 -3.88
CA TYR A 39 7.71 6.10 -4.93
C TYR A 39 8.24 6.71 -6.24
N ARG A 40 8.50 5.86 -7.25
CA ARG A 40 9.35 6.18 -8.42
C ARG A 40 8.62 6.02 -9.75
N THR A 41 7.43 6.58 -9.89
CA THR A 41 6.77 6.64 -11.20
C THR A 41 7.33 7.77 -12.05
N LYS A 42 7.23 7.66 -13.38
CA LYS A 42 7.69 8.72 -14.31
C LYS A 42 7.12 10.09 -13.93
N THR A 43 5.83 10.14 -13.56
CA THR A 43 5.17 11.38 -13.15
C THR A 43 5.74 11.94 -11.84
N SER A 44 5.97 11.09 -10.84
CA SER A 44 6.52 11.50 -9.54
C SER A 44 7.93 12.08 -9.63
N MET A 45 8.76 11.56 -10.53
CA MET A 45 10.17 11.96 -10.68
C MET A 45 10.37 13.17 -11.59
N ASN A 46 9.30 13.78 -12.10
CA ASN A 46 9.40 14.87 -13.09
C ASN A 46 9.81 16.22 -12.48
N SER A 47 9.53 16.45 -11.20
CA SER A 47 9.98 17.63 -10.46
C SER A 47 10.10 17.30 -8.98
N GLN A 48 10.90 18.09 -8.25
CA GLN A 48 11.06 17.89 -6.80
C GLN A 48 9.73 18.05 -6.06
N GLU A 49 8.86 18.95 -6.51
CA GLU A 49 7.54 19.17 -5.93
C GLU A 49 6.61 17.93 -6.09
N LYS A 50 6.57 17.36 -7.31
CA LYS A 50 5.83 16.12 -7.58
C LYS A 50 6.41 14.94 -6.78
N TRP A 51 7.73 14.91 -6.64
CA TRP A 51 8.43 13.91 -5.85
C TRP A 51 7.99 13.99 -4.38
N ASP A 52 8.15 15.15 -3.73
CA ASP A 52 7.83 15.34 -2.31
C ASP A 52 6.37 15.04 -2.00
N PHE A 53 5.46 15.47 -2.89
CA PHE A 53 4.04 15.15 -2.79
C PHE A 53 3.80 13.64 -2.85
N SER A 54 4.35 12.97 -3.87
CA SER A 54 4.14 11.54 -4.08
C SER A 54 4.65 10.69 -2.93
N GLN A 55 5.80 11.03 -2.33
CA GLN A 55 6.36 10.28 -1.21
C GLN A 55 5.41 10.33 -0.01
N ARG A 56 4.91 11.52 0.34
CA ARG A 56 3.96 11.68 1.45
C ARG A 56 2.62 11.00 1.17
N TYR A 57 2.08 11.16 -0.03
CA TYR A 57 0.77 10.60 -0.37
C TYR A 57 0.80 9.08 -0.44
N SER A 58 1.76 8.50 -1.16
CA SER A 58 1.91 7.04 -1.27
C SER A 58 2.14 6.38 0.09
N SER A 59 2.88 7.03 0.99
CA SER A 59 3.08 6.53 2.36
C SER A 59 1.76 6.46 3.15
N LYS A 60 0.89 7.48 3.03
CA LYS A 60 -0.44 7.47 3.64
C LYS A 60 -1.34 6.39 3.04
N GLU A 61 -1.32 6.22 1.73
CA GLU A 61 -2.08 5.15 1.09
C GLU A 61 -1.54 3.78 1.49
N MET A 62 -0.22 3.58 1.62
CA MET A 62 0.38 2.34 2.12
C MET A 62 -0.16 1.97 3.51
N ILE A 63 -0.20 2.93 4.44
CA ILE A 63 -0.80 2.72 5.77
C ILE A 63 -2.27 2.33 5.65
N LYS A 64 -3.05 3.06 4.84
CA LYS A 64 -4.48 2.82 4.66
C LYS A 64 -4.77 1.43 4.09
N GLN A 65 -4.02 1.02 3.06
CA GLN A 65 -4.14 -0.33 2.49
C GLN A 65 -3.73 -1.40 3.50
N GLY A 66 -2.68 -1.15 4.30
CA GLY A 66 -2.28 -2.05 5.38
C GLY A 66 -3.37 -2.26 6.42
N ILE A 67 -4.06 -1.19 6.84
CA ILE A 67 -5.21 -1.28 7.75
C ILE A 67 -6.34 -2.13 7.12
N TYR A 68 -6.66 -1.92 5.84
CA TYR A 68 -7.67 -2.74 5.17
C TYR A 68 -7.28 -4.22 5.13
N MET A 69 -6.01 -4.54 4.84
CA MET A 69 -5.54 -5.93 4.86
C MET A 69 -5.66 -6.56 6.25
N VAL A 70 -5.28 -5.86 7.32
CA VAL A 70 -5.43 -6.36 8.70
C VAL A 70 -6.91 -6.61 9.03
N LEU A 71 -7.80 -5.69 8.69
CA LEU A 71 -9.24 -5.84 8.95
C LEU A 71 -9.83 -7.04 8.19
N ILE A 72 -9.49 -7.21 6.91
CA ILE A 72 -9.94 -8.37 6.12
C ILE A 72 -9.37 -9.66 6.70
N GLY A 73 -8.10 -9.67 7.12
CA GLY A 73 -7.50 -10.82 7.79
C GLY A 73 -8.25 -11.21 9.05
N ILE A 74 -8.57 -10.24 9.92
CA ILE A 74 -9.35 -10.47 11.16
C ILE A 74 -10.73 -11.06 10.83
N ILE A 75 -11.44 -10.49 9.86
CA ILE A 75 -12.75 -11.01 9.41
C ILE A 75 -12.59 -12.44 8.88
N GLY A 76 -11.55 -12.69 8.07
CA GLY A 76 -11.22 -14.01 7.54
C GLY A 76 -10.98 -15.05 8.62
N SER A 77 -10.40 -14.65 9.76
CA SER A 77 -10.17 -15.53 10.91
C SER A 77 -11.47 -15.97 11.62
N ILE A 78 -12.53 -15.15 11.52
CA ILE A 78 -13.84 -15.44 12.10
C ILE A 78 -14.65 -16.35 11.16
N ILE A 79 -14.63 -16.06 9.85
CA ILE A 79 -15.34 -16.84 8.83
C ILE A 79 -14.67 -18.21 8.63
N ASN A 80 -13.34 -18.25 8.76
CA ASN A 80 -12.49 -19.43 8.61
C ASN A 80 -12.76 -20.22 7.32
N PRO A 81 -12.59 -19.61 6.12
CA PRO A 81 -12.78 -20.30 4.85
C PRO A 81 -11.73 -21.40 4.66
N SER A 82 -12.05 -22.39 3.81
CA SER A 82 -11.12 -23.47 3.47
C SER A 82 -9.85 -22.94 2.80
N GLU A 83 -8.74 -23.66 2.95
CA GLU A 83 -7.42 -23.24 2.44
C GLU A 83 -7.40 -23.00 0.91
N ASN A 84 -8.18 -23.78 0.16
CA ASN A 84 -8.34 -23.64 -1.29
C ASN A 84 -8.94 -22.29 -1.70
N ILE A 85 -9.64 -21.60 -0.79
CA ILE A 85 -10.22 -20.27 -0.99
C ILE A 85 -9.35 -19.20 -0.31
N SER A 86 -8.90 -19.47 0.91
CA SER A 86 -8.12 -18.53 1.75
C SER A 86 -6.87 -18.00 1.04
N ILE A 87 -6.06 -18.89 0.44
CA ILE A 87 -4.79 -18.49 -0.17
C ILE A 87 -4.99 -17.63 -1.43
N PRO A 88 -5.79 -18.06 -2.44
CA PRO A 88 -6.04 -17.22 -3.61
C PRO A 88 -6.69 -15.88 -3.26
N LEU A 89 -7.62 -15.88 -2.31
CA LEU A 89 -8.27 -14.65 -1.84
C LEU A 89 -7.28 -13.68 -1.21
N ALA A 90 -6.38 -14.18 -0.35
CA ALA A 90 -5.35 -13.36 0.28
C ALA A 90 -4.44 -12.69 -0.77
N ILE A 91 -3.98 -13.47 -1.75
CA ILE A 91 -3.13 -12.96 -2.84
C ILE A 91 -3.89 -11.93 -3.67
N GLY A 92 -5.16 -12.21 -4.01
CA GLY A 92 -6.01 -11.28 -4.76
C GLY A 92 -6.20 -9.94 -4.03
N VAL A 93 -6.47 -9.98 -2.73
CA VAL A 93 -6.59 -8.77 -1.89
C VAL A 93 -5.27 -8.00 -1.84
N LEU A 94 -4.14 -8.69 -1.66
CA LEU A 94 -2.82 -8.05 -1.63
C LEU A 94 -2.52 -7.33 -2.95
N ILE A 95 -2.69 -8.02 -4.08
CA ILE A 95 -2.48 -7.43 -5.42
C ILE A 95 -3.40 -6.23 -5.61
N PHE A 96 -4.68 -6.36 -5.27
CA PHE A 96 -5.65 -5.28 -5.36
C PHE A 96 -5.23 -4.05 -4.54
N CYS A 97 -4.82 -4.25 -3.29
CA CYS A 97 -4.33 -3.18 -2.41
C CYS A 97 -3.09 -2.48 -2.98
N CYS A 98 -2.13 -3.24 -3.51
CA CYS A 98 -0.95 -2.69 -4.20
C CYS A 98 -1.35 -1.84 -5.41
N VAL A 99 -2.20 -2.36 -6.30
CA VAL A 99 -2.67 -1.64 -7.48
C VAL A 99 -3.42 -0.37 -7.09
N MET A 100 -4.30 -0.44 -6.08
CA MET A 100 -5.04 0.72 -5.60
C MET A 100 -4.14 1.82 -5.03
N LEU A 101 -3.02 1.46 -4.38
CA LEU A 101 -2.02 2.43 -3.91
C LEU A 101 -1.45 3.23 -5.10
N PHE A 102 -1.02 2.55 -6.16
CA PHE A 102 -0.48 3.21 -7.36
C PHE A 102 -1.55 4.06 -8.07
N ILE A 103 -2.74 3.51 -8.30
CA ILE A 103 -3.82 4.22 -9.00
C ILE A 103 -4.18 5.50 -8.25
N LYS A 104 -4.40 5.43 -6.94
CA LYS A 104 -4.77 6.61 -6.15
C LYS A 104 -3.66 7.63 -6.11
N THR A 105 -2.40 7.20 -5.93
CA THR A 105 -1.26 8.11 -5.91
C THR A 105 -1.10 8.82 -7.26
N GLU A 106 -1.14 8.10 -8.38
CA GLU A 106 -1.06 8.72 -9.71
C GLU A 106 -2.25 9.62 -10.02
N ARG A 107 -3.46 9.22 -9.62
CA ARG A 107 -4.67 10.04 -9.80
C ARG A 107 -4.55 11.35 -9.03
N GLU A 108 -4.14 11.29 -7.78
CA GLU A 108 -4.01 12.48 -6.94
C GLU A 108 -2.88 13.39 -7.43
N LEU A 109 -1.77 12.80 -7.87
CA LEU A 109 -0.66 13.54 -8.44
C LEU A 109 -1.07 14.24 -9.74
N LYS A 110 -1.81 13.58 -10.63
CA LYS A 110 -2.38 14.23 -11.81
C LYS A 110 -3.33 15.36 -11.43
N ASN A 111 -4.21 15.16 -10.44
CA ASN A 111 -5.17 16.18 -10.03
C ASN A 111 -4.50 17.44 -9.46
N ASN A 112 -3.42 17.31 -8.69
CA ASN A 112 -2.72 18.44 -8.08
C ASN A 112 -1.77 19.15 -9.06
N PHE A 113 -1.33 18.50 -10.15
CA PHE A 113 -0.30 19.03 -11.06
C PHE A 113 -0.73 19.11 -12.54
N LYS A 114 -2.04 19.22 -12.80
CA LYS A 114 -2.67 19.27 -14.13
C LYS A 114 -2.16 20.36 -15.09
N THR A 115 -1.39 21.34 -14.59
CA THR A 115 -1.06 22.59 -15.32
C THR A 115 0.41 22.76 -15.70
N ASN A 116 1.30 21.80 -15.37
CA ASN A 116 2.76 21.92 -15.62
C ASN A 116 3.31 20.75 -16.46
N SER A 117 2.67 20.41 -17.58
CA SER A 117 3.13 19.39 -18.53
C SER A 117 3.26 19.95 -19.93
#